data_AF-A0AAV5M7F0-F1
#
_entry.id   AF-A0AAV5M7F0-F1
#
_cell.length_a   1.000
_cell.length_b   1.000
_cell.length_c   1.000
_cell.angle_alpha   90.00
_cell.angle_beta   90.00
_cell.angle_gamma   90.00
#
_symmetry.space_group_name_H-M   'P 1'
#
loop_
_entity.id
_entity.type
_entity.pdbx_description
1 polymer ?
#
loop_
_entity_poly.entity_id
_entity_poly.type
_entity_poly.pdbx_seq_one_letter_code
_entity_poly.pdbx_strand_id
1 'polypeptide(L)'
;MSITDCDLVGEIVVCSDDDVKDGIALSKLKYLQLCSLPRLSSFCSVKCKFEFPVLEEVILMDCPSLQIFSMDEMRTPKLQKVKLTEDEDEELWNGNLNSTIQLQFMQKSGGDPEN
;
A
#
# COMPACT_ATOMS: atom_id res chain seq x y z
N MET A 1 6.48 10.67 0.31
CA MET A 1 7.35 9.80 -0.48
C MET A 1 6.61 9.46 -1.75
N SER A 2 7.27 9.52 -2.90
CA SER A 2 6.66 9.15 -4.19
C SER A 2 7.64 8.29 -4.97
N ILE A 3 7.15 7.17 -5.51
CA ILE A 3 7.88 6.28 -6.41
C ILE A 3 6.98 6.03 -7.61
N THR A 4 7.43 6.45 -8.78
CA THR A 4 6.65 6.35 -10.02
C THR A 4 7.51 5.74 -11.12
N ASP A 5 6.85 5.07 -12.07
CA ASP A 5 7.45 4.57 -13.32
C ASP A 5 8.71 3.72 -13.10
N CYS A 6 8.58 2.70 -12.27
CA CYS A 6 9.70 1.82 -11.93
C CYS A 6 9.35 0.34 -12.05
N ASP A 7 9.93 -0.29 -13.08
CA ASP A 7 9.68 -1.70 -13.41
C ASP A 7 10.43 -2.70 -12.53
N LEU A 8 11.40 -2.23 -11.74
CA LEU A 8 12.32 -3.09 -11.00
C LEU A 8 12.00 -3.21 -9.51
N VAL A 9 11.19 -2.31 -8.98
CA VAL A 9 10.85 -2.27 -7.55
C VAL A 9 9.89 -3.40 -7.22
N GLY A 10 10.38 -4.40 -6.47
CA GLY A 10 9.58 -5.52 -5.96
C GLY A 10 9.02 -5.29 -4.55
N GLU A 11 9.76 -4.52 -3.75
CA GLU A 11 9.41 -4.10 -2.39
C GLU A 11 9.94 -2.68 -2.10
N ILE A 12 9.28 -1.94 -1.22
CA ILE A 12 9.64 -0.55 -0.90
C ILE A 12 10.62 -0.46 0.27
N VAL A 13 10.44 -1.32 1.27
CA VAL A 13 11.24 -1.36 2.49
C VAL A 13 11.82 -2.74 2.70
N VAL A 14 13.15 -2.77 2.85
CA VAL A 14 13.92 -3.94 3.24
C VAL A 14 14.20 -3.82 4.74
N CYS A 15 13.72 -4.77 5.54
CA CYS A 15 13.94 -4.78 6.99
C CYS A 15 15.11 -5.68 7.36
N SER A 16 15.94 -5.24 8.31
CA SER A 16 16.95 -6.06 8.98
C SER A 16 16.36 -6.81 10.18
N ASP A 17 17.15 -7.71 10.77
CA ASP A 17 16.75 -8.47 11.97
C ASP A 17 16.41 -7.58 13.17
N ASP A 18 17.03 -6.40 13.27
CA ASP A 18 16.76 -5.46 14.36
C ASP A 18 15.47 -4.66 14.10
N ASP A 19 15.22 -4.29 12.84
CA ASP A 19 13.96 -3.63 12.45
C ASP A 19 12.73 -4.52 12.72
N VAL A 20 12.87 -5.83 12.55
CA VAL A 20 11.80 -6.80 12.84
C VAL A 20 11.50 -6.86 14.34
N LYS A 21 12.50 -6.67 15.21
CA LYS A 21 12.32 -6.68 16.67
C LYS A 21 11.68 -5.39 17.17
N ASP A 22 12.22 -4.25 16.74
CA ASP A 22 11.86 -2.94 17.27
C ASP A 22 10.70 -2.28 16.51
N GLY A 23 10.46 -2.72 15.27
CA GLY A 23 9.52 -2.11 14.34
C GLY A 23 10.07 -0.85 13.68
N ILE A 24 9.41 -0.41 12.62
CA ILE A 24 9.80 0.77 11.84
C ILE A 24 8.74 1.85 11.98
N ALA A 25 9.13 3.03 12.46
CA ALA A 25 8.27 4.20 12.54
C ALA A 25 8.63 5.24 11.48
N LEU A 26 7.72 5.45 10.51
CA LEU A 26 7.84 6.47 9.47
C LEU A 26 7.16 7.77 9.93
N SER A 27 7.69 8.36 11.00
CA SER A 27 7.05 9.45 11.76
C SER A 27 6.89 10.78 11.03
N LYS A 28 7.51 10.93 9.86
CA LYS A 28 7.44 12.14 9.02
C LYS A 28 6.70 11.91 7.71
N LEU A 29 6.29 10.67 7.43
CA LEU A 29 5.64 10.33 6.18
C LEU A 29 4.17 10.73 6.23
N LYS A 30 3.82 11.84 5.57
CA LYS A 30 2.44 12.32 5.46
C LYS A 30 1.69 11.81 4.24
N TYR A 31 2.41 11.67 3.13
CA TYR A 31 1.87 11.27 1.83
C TYR A 31 2.73 10.16 1.26
N LEU A 32 2.08 9.09 0.80
CA LEU A 32 2.73 8.00 0.07
C LEU A 32 2.07 7.85 -1.30
N GLN A 33 2.85 7.95 -2.36
CA GLN A 33 2.38 7.73 -3.72
C GLN A 33 3.23 6.65 -4.39
N LEU A 34 2.58 5.61 -4.88
CA LEU A 34 3.19 4.53 -5.65
C LEU A 34 2.42 4.42 -6.97
N CYS A 35 3.09 4.64 -8.10
CA CYS A 35 2.46 4.67 -9.41
C CYS A 35 3.26 3.88 -10.44
N SER A 36 2.60 3.14 -11.33
CA SER A 36 3.27 2.45 -12.45
C SER A 36 4.41 1.54 -11.95
N LEU A 37 4.10 0.67 -10.98
CA LEU A 37 5.06 -0.27 -10.38
C LEU A 37 4.61 -1.70 -10.67
N PRO A 38 4.85 -2.22 -11.89
CA PRO A 38 4.30 -3.49 -12.34
C PRO A 38 4.79 -4.70 -11.54
N ARG A 39 5.97 -4.61 -10.91
CA ARG A 39 6.57 -5.69 -10.12
C ARG A 39 6.40 -5.55 -8.61
N LEU A 40 5.82 -4.44 -8.15
CA LEU A 40 5.63 -4.21 -6.73
C LEU A 40 4.61 -5.22 -6.19
N SER A 41 5.08 -6.11 -5.33
CA SER A 41 4.24 -7.17 -4.75
C SER A 41 3.79 -6.86 -3.32
N SER A 42 4.63 -6.13 -2.58
CA SER A 42 4.38 -5.71 -1.21
C SER A 42 5.23 -4.49 -0.84
N PHE A 43 4.84 -3.75 0.18
CA PHE A 43 5.67 -2.70 0.78
C PHE A 43 6.87 -3.32 1.53
N CYS A 44 6.62 -4.44 2.22
CA CYS A 44 7.64 -5.22 2.92
C CYS A 44 7.27 -6.71 2.93
N SER A 45 8.21 -7.56 2.52
CA SER A 45 8.02 -9.01 2.39
C SER A 45 8.17 -9.78 3.70
N VAL A 46 8.70 -9.16 4.76
CA VAL A 46 8.86 -9.78 6.08
C VAL A 46 7.83 -9.26 7.08
N LYS A 47 7.62 -10.02 8.16
CA LYS A 47 6.75 -9.60 9.28
C LYS A 47 7.43 -8.51 10.09
N CYS A 48 7.22 -7.27 9.69
CA CYS A 48 7.71 -6.08 10.39
C CYS A 48 6.53 -5.21 10.79
N LYS A 49 6.57 -4.69 12.03
CA LYS A 49 5.58 -3.74 12.53
C LYS A 49 5.90 -2.36 11.96
N PHE A 50 4.91 -1.72 11.34
CA PHE A 50 5.06 -0.37 10.83
C PHE A 50 4.14 0.62 11.56
N GLU A 51 4.69 1.77 11.90
CA GLU A 51 3.95 2.89 12.46
C GLU A 51 4.06 4.13 11.57
N PHE A 52 2.91 4.68 11.20
CA PHE A 52 2.74 5.83 10.34
C PHE A 52 1.89 6.89 11.07
N PRO A 53 2.45 7.57 12.08
CA PRO A 53 1.68 8.39 13.01
C PRO A 53 1.11 9.67 12.37
N VAL A 54 1.62 10.06 11.21
CA VAL A 54 1.22 11.29 10.49
C VAL A 54 0.82 11.04 9.05
N LEU A 55 0.69 9.79 8.61
CA LEU A 55 0.28 9.46 7.25
C LEU A 55 -1.20 9.80 7.09
N GLU A 56 -1.50 10.67 6.15
CA GLU A 56 -2.83 11.22 5.90
C GLU A 56 -3.45 10.62 4.62
N GLU A 57 -2.62 10.37 3.60
CA GLU A 57 -3.06 9.89 2.29
C GLU A 57 -2.07 8.90 1.67
N VAL A 58 -2.64 7.86 1.05
CA VAL A 58 -1.93 6.84 0.26
C VAL A 58 -2.54 6.79 -1.14
N ILE A 59 -1.70 6.83 -2.17
CA ILE A 59 -2.09 6.73 -3.57
C ILE A 59 -1.36 5.53 -4.17
N LEU A 60 -2.11 4.56 -4.68
CA LEU A 60 -1.60 3.35 -5.33
C LEU A 60 -2.24 3.26 -6.72
N MET A 61 -1.52 3.65 -7.76
CA MET A 61 -2.00 3.62 -9.14
C MET A 61 -1.16 2.65 -9.96
N ASP A 62 -1.78 1.87 -10.83
CA ASP A 62 -1.09 0.93 -11.72
C ASP A 62 0.00 0.09 -11.06
N CYS A 63 -0.35 -0.53 -9.93
CA CYS A 63 0.46 -1.50 -9.20
C CYS A 63 -0.19 -2.90 -9.28
N PRO A 64 -0.25 -3.54 -10.47
CA PRO A 64 -1.04 -4.75 -10.72
C PRO A 64 -0.59 -5.99 -9.93
N SER A 65 0.63 -5.99 -9.38
CA SER A 65 1.15 -7.12 -8.60
C SER A 65 0.96 -6.96 -7.09
N LEU A 66 0.50 -5.80 -6.61
CA LEU A 66 0.51 -5.44 -5.19
C LEU A 66 -0.67 -6.07 -4.46
N GLN A 67 -0.54 -7.28 -3.92
CA GLN A 67 -1.67 -7.97 -3.27
C GLN A 67 -1.89 -7.55 -1.82
N ILE A 68 -0.82 -7.19 -1.12
CA ILE A 68 -0.82 -6.76 0.27
C ILE A 68 0.14 -5.59 0.43
N PHE A 69 -0.12 -4.68 1.36
CA PHE A 69 0.86 -3.67 1.71
C PHE A 69 1.95 -4.29 2.59
N SER A 70 1.61 -4.90 3.73
CA SER A 70 2.58 -5.57 4.62
C SER A 70 2.05 -6.88 5.16
N MET A 71 2.93 -7.80 5.55
CA MET A 71 2.51 -9.06 6.18
C MET A 71 1.94 -8.90 7.59
N ASP A 72 2.39 -7.89 8.34
CA ASP A 72 1.90 -7.59 9.69
C ASP A 72 1.00 -6.34 9.68
N GLU A 73 0.27 -6.12 10.78
CA GLU A 73 -0.57 -4.94 10.93
C GLU A 73 0.26 -3.65 10.98
N MET A 74 -0.35 -2.59 10.47
CA MET A 74 0.21 -1.24 10.47
C MET A 74 -0.62 -0.33 11.34
N ARG A 75 0.03 0.60 12.02
CA ARG A 75 -0.63 1.67 12.74
C ARG A 75 -0.64 2.95 11.92
N THR A 76 -1.80 3.29 11.37
CA THR A 76 -2.01 4.48 10.54
C THR A 76 -3.12 5.36 11.15
N PRO A 77 -2.92 5.95 12.35
CA PRO A 77 -3.99 6.61 13.12
C PRO A 77 -4.57 7.86 12.44
N LYS A 78 -3.86 8.45 11.48
CA LYS A 78 -4.30 9.65 10.75
C LYS A 78 -4.65 9.38 9.29
N LEU A 79 -4.55 8.14 8.84
CA LEU A 79 -4.85 7.80 7.45
C LEU A 79 -6.35 7.89 7.25
N GLN A 80 -6.74 8.78 6.35
CA GLN A 80 -8.15 9.04 6.05
C GLN A 80 -8.48 8.76 4.59
N LYS A 81 -7.48 8.80 3.70
CA LYS A 81 -7.68 8.69 2.26
C LYS A 81 -6.76 7.65 1.66
N VAL A 82 -7.34 6.72 0.89
CA VAL A 82 -6.60 5.78 0.06
C VAL A 82 -7.20 5.82 -1.34
N LYS A 83 -6.39 6.22 -2.31
CA LYS A 83 -6.74 6.29 -3.73
C LYS A 83 -6.08 5.14 -4.46
N LEU A 84 -6.88 4.39 -5.21
CA LEU A 84 -6.44 3.17 -5.89
C LEU A 84 -6.62 3.26 -7.42
N THR A 85 -7.27 4.30 -7.89
CA THR A 85 -7.58 4.58 -9.30
C THR A 85 -7.33 6.07 -9.56
N GLU A 86 -7.31 6.45 -10.84
CA GLU A 86 -7.24 7.86 -11.25
C GLU A 86 -8.56 8.61 -10.95
N ASP A 87 -9.63 7.88 -10.66
CA ASP A 87 -10.94 8.44 -10.36
C ASP A 87 -10.94 9.06 -8.95
N GLU A 88 -11.01 10.39 -8.91
CA GLU A 88 -10.91 11.18 -7.67
C GLU A 88 -12.06 10.94 -6.67
N ASP A 89 -13.15 10.32 -7.13
CA ASP A 89 -14.38 10.10 -6.35
C ASP A 89 -14.43 8.73 -5.62
N GLU A 90 -13.49 7.80 -5.91
CA GLU A 90 -13.47 6.47 -5.29
C GLU A 90 -12.60 6.43 -4.02
N GLU A 91 -13.16 6.87 -2.89
CA GLU A 91 -12.56 6.69 -1.57
C GLU A 91 -12.86 5.27 -1.04
N LEU A 92 -11.88 4.36 -1.10
CA LEU A 92 -12.02 2.94 -0.68
C LEU A 92 -11.50 2.64 0.74
N TRP A 93 -11.25 3.68 1.53
CA TRP A 93 -10.64 3.52 2.85
C TRP A 93 -11.60 2.87 3.86
N ASN A 94 -11.24 1.68 4.36
CA ASN A 94 -12.06 0.93 5.33
C ASN A 94 -11.45 0.84 6.73
N GLY A 95 -10.38 1.59 6.99
CA GLY A 95 -9.63 1.54 8.26
C GLY A 95 -8.46 0.55 8.28
N ASN A 96 -8.30 -0.30 7.25
CA ASN A 96 -7.17 -1.22 7.09
C ASN A 96 -6.63 -1.20 5.64
N LEU A 97 -5.36 -0.85 5.49
CA LEU A 97 -4.74 -0.65 4.17
C LEU A 97 -4.61 -1.94 3.37
N ASN A 98 -4.33 -3.08 4.03
CA ASN A 98 -4.32 -4.38 3.35
C ASN A 98 -5.72 -4.73 2.85
N SER A 99 -6.75 -4.56 3.68
CA SER A 99 -8.13 -4.85 3.29
C SER A 99 -8.59 -3.93 2.16
N THR A 100 -8.25 -2.64 2.20
CA THR A 100 -8.56 -1.68 1.13
C THR A 100 -7.89 -2.07 -0.20
N ILE A 101 -6.62 -2.48 -0.18
CA ILE A 101 -5.93 -2.98 -1.40
C ILE A 101 -6.60 -4.25 -1.93
N GLN A 102 -6.92 -5.22 -1.06
CA GLN A 102 -7.58 -6.45 -1.49
C GLN A 102 -8.95 -6.19 -2.14
N LEU A 103 -9.72 -5.22 -1.64
CA LEU A 103 -10.99 -4.81 -2.24
C LEU A 103 -10.83 -4.33 -3.69
N GLN A 104 -9.73 -3.63 -4.02
CA GLN A 104 -9.45 -3.20 -5.39
C GLN A 104 -9.26 -4.37 -6.35
N PHE A 105 -8.52 -5.40 -5.93
CA PHE A 105 -8.33 -6.59 -6.76
C PHE A 105 -9.64 -7.33 -6.98
N MET A 106 -10.51 -7.38 -5.96
CA MET A 106 -11.84 -7.96 -6.12
C MET A 106 -12.71 -7.13 -7.09
N GLN A 107 -12.62 -5.79 -7.05
CA GLN A 107 -13.36 -4.92 -7.98
C GLN A 107 -12.84 -5.02 -9.43
N LYS A 108 -11.52 -5.09 -9.64
CA LYS A 108 -10.94 -5.32 -10.99
C LYS A 108 -11.20 -6.73 -11.53
N SER A 109 -11.53 -7.70 -10.67
CA SER A 109 -11.96 -9.04 -11.09
C SER A 109 -13.46 -9.15 -11.43
N GLY A 110 -14.22 -8.05 -11.32
CA GLY A 110 -15.54 -7.90 -11.94
C GLY A 110 -15.44 -7.73 -13.45
N GLY A 111 -14.81 -8.69 -14.12
CA GLY A 111 -15.09 -8.94 -15.53
C GLY A 111 -16.52 -9.48 -15.62
N ASP A 112 -17.27 -8.94 -16.57
CA ASP A 112 -18.58 -9.43 -17.00
C ASP A 112 -18.73 -10.95 -16.85
N PRO A 113 -19.76 -11.45 -16.15
CA PRO A 113 -20.23 -12.81 -16.39
C PRO A 113 -21.04 -12.80 -17.70
N GLU A 114 -20.38 -12.59 -18.84
CA GLU A 114 -20.95 -12.89 -20.16
C GLU A 114 -20.02 -13.83 -20.92
N ASN A 115 -20.21 -15.14 -20.70
CA ASN A 115 -20.83 -16.06 -21.68
C ASN A 115 -20.97 -17.47 -21.08
#